data_AF-A0A7S0MUT8-F1
#
_entry.id   AF-A0A7S0MUT8-F1
#
_cell.length_a   1.000
_cell.length_b   1.000
_cell.length_c   1.000
_cell.angle_alpha   90.00
_cell.angle_beta   90.00
_cell.angle_gamma   90.00
#
_symmetry.space_group_name_H-M   'P 1'
#
loop_
_entity.id
_entity.type
_entity.pdbx_description
1 polymer ?
#
loop_
_entity_poly.entity_id
_entity_poly.type
_entity_poly.pdbx_seq_one_letter_code
_entity_poly.pdbx_strand_id
1 'polypeptide(L)'
;HVLRRCPAFAVRVSSCLTVNSYTMVMRAAVSTFTFTQSSCVGAKRLSFSQSSLLKSRIIRPSTSTTVRHLRTNAITLNKAVEAGTQKPKQKQQQKGGGKKDENKLTPQGEDFSKWYLDVIRDAELADYGPVRGTMVIKPYGYAIWEGIQSWLDKRFKETDHQNCYFPMLIPYSFIAKEAEHVEGFAPELALVTKGGGKDLEEPLVVRPTSETVVNHMFSQWVQSYRDLPLLINQWANVCRWEMRTKPFVRTLEFLWQEGHTAHATAEEAQEETMKMIDVYREFAEEVAAMPVVVGRKSKLESFAGAVATYTIEAMMKDCKALQAGTSHNLGQNFAKAFGTQFSDESQTLQYVHQTSWGVSTRMVGGIIMTHGDDSGLRLPPALAPYQVVVVPVGVKKEVPAEVNAAIDGIVATCKAAGIRVKVDDSLQRTPGFKFNYWEMKGVPVRIEIGPRDVANDCCVIGRRDVPGKEGKAMGQPLEAAALTANLQGILAEIQAKYLEEARAFRDSNIVDVTSYEELKAAIADNKWARGGWAGSDADEEKVKEETMATIRCFPLDQPAGPHTCLMTGAPADEVCIFAKSY
;
A
#
# COMPACT_ATOMS: atom_id res chain seq x y z
N HIS A 1 23.89 -37.79 -34.70
CA HIS A 1 25.18 -37.92 -35.41
C HIS A 1 25.53 -36.60 -36.11
N VAL A 2 26.60 -35.95 -35.64
CA VAL A 2 27.63 -35.18 -36.42
C VAL A 2 27.12 -34.08 -37.38
N LEU A 3 27.15 -32.80 -36.98
CA LEU A 3 28.26 -31.81 -37.12
C LEU A 3 28.56 -31.31 -38.55
N ARG A 4 28.49 -29.98 -38.74
CA ARG A 4 29.48 -29.03 -39.36
C ARG A 4 28.76 -27.68 -39.64
N ARG A 5 28.93 -26.59 -38.87
CA ARG A 5 30.04 -25.61 -38.67
C ARG A 5 30.53 -24.82 -39.90
N CYS A 6 30.23 -23.50 -39.83
CA CYS A 6 31.06 -22.30 -40.13
C CYS A 6 31.24 -21.84 -41.60
N PRO A 7 31.55 -20.53 -41.85
CA PRO A 7 32.06 -19.50 -40.92
C PRO A 7 31.39 -18.11 -40.95
N ALA A 8 31.79 -17.31 -39.95
CA ALA A 8 31.50 -15.89 -39.72
C ALA A 8 32.24 -14.95 -40.70
N PHE A 9 31.65 -13.77 -40.93
CA PHE A 9 32.33 -12.59 -41.45
C PHE A 9 32.27 -11.46 -40.41
N ALA A 10 33.44 -11.04 -39.95
CA ALA A 10 33.65 -9.87 -39.12
C ALA A 10 34.13 -8.71 -39.99
N VAL A 11 33.57 -7.52 -39.80
CA VAL A 11 34.16 -6.27 -40.30
C VAL A 11 34.47 -5.38 -39.10
N ARG A 12 35.77 -5.12 -38.93
CA ARG A 12 36.35 -4.09 -38.08
C ARG A 12 36.11 -2.73 -38.71
N VAL A 13 35.80 -1.71 -37.91
CA VAL A 13 36.25 -0.33 -38.17
C VAL A 13 36.86 0.22 -36.90
N SER A 14 38.09 0.70 -37.05
CA SER A 14 38.98 1.20 -36.01
C SER A 14 38.66 2.63 -35.61
N SER A 15 39.00 2.93 -34.36
CA SER A 15 39.08 4.21 -33.69
C SER A 15 39.96 5.26 -34.39
N CYS A 16 39.60 6.54 -34.24
CA CYS A 16 40.56 7.61 -33.96
C CYS A 16 39.88 8.80 -33.26
N LEU A 17 40.62 9.38 -32.30
CA LEU A 17 40.25 10.49 -31.42
C LEU A 17 40.12 11.82 -32.16
N THR A 18 39.27 12.72 -31.66
CA THR A 18 39.73 14.09 -31.33
C THR A 18 38.81 14.79 -30.33
N VAL A 19 39.46 15.41 -29.36
CA VAL A 19 38.95 16.25 -28.28
C VAL A 19 38.53 17.62 -28.85
N ASN A 20 37.41 18.19 -28.40
CA ASN A 20 37.34 19.63 -28.21
C ASN A 20 36.26 20.04 -27.22
N SER A 21 36.72 20.73 -26.18
CA SER A 21 35.96 21.35 -25.11
C SER A 21 35.34 22.67 -25.62
N TYR A 22 34.08 22.94 -25.29
CA TYR A 22 33.54 24.31 -25.31
C TYR A 22 32.89 24.62 -23.97
N THR A 23 33.60 25.43 -23.21
CA THR A 23 33.13 26.16 -22.03
C THR A 23 32.28 27.33 -22.50
N MET A 24 30.99 27.36 -22.16
CA MET A 24 30.16 28.54 -22.43
C MET A 24 30.05 29.38 -21.15
N VAL A 25 30.82 30.46 -21.13
CA VAL A 25 30.68 31.59 -20.19
C VAL A 25 29.69 32.57 -20.82
N MET A 26 28.64 32.96 -20.10
CA MET A 26 27.88 34.17 -20.44
C MET A 26 27.66 35.03 -19.19
N ARG A 27 28.24 36.23 -19.24
CA ARG A 27 28.04 37.34 -18.30
C ARG A 27 26.82 38.16 -18.73
N ALA A 28 26.06 38.54 -17.70
CA ALA A 28 25.12 39.65 -17.50
C ALA A 28 24.81 40.64 -18.63
N ALA A 29 23.51 40.96 -18.78
CA ALA A 29 23.04 42.32 -18.98
C ALA A 29 21.73 42.54 -18.19
N VAL A 30 21.80 43.52 -17.28
CA VAL A 30 20.69 44.07 -16.49
C VAL A 30 20.02 45.16 -17.33
N SER A 31 18.69 45.17 -17.42
CA SER A 31 17.93 46.35 -17.83
C SER A 31 16.71 46.51 -16.93
N THR A 32 16.78 47.56 -16.12
CA THR A 32 15.74 48.22 -15.34
C THR A 32 14.58 48.69 -16.22
N PHE A 33 13.34 48.55 -15.75
CA PHE A 33 12.23 49.41 -16.14
C PHE A 33 11.39 49.77 -14.91
N THR A 34 11.38 51.06 -14.59
CA THR A 34 10.56 51.69 -13.55
C THR A 34 9.32 52.37 -14.16
N PHE A 35 8.20 52.16 -13.49
CA PHE A 35 6.97 52.99 -13.32
C PHE A 35 6.73 54.22 -14.21
N THR A 36 5.46 54.33 -14.69
CA THR A 36 4.60 55.50 -14.41
C THR A 36 3.11 55.17 -14.57
N GLN A 37 2.31 55.60 -13.59
CA GLN A 37 0.84 55.72 -13.63
C GLN A 37 0.42 56.92 -14.51
N SER A 38 -0.72 56.84 -15.19
CA SER A 38 -1.68 57.96 -15.23
C SER A 38 -3.07 57.56 -15.73
N SER A 39 -4.04 58.15 -15.03
CA SER A 39 -5.49 58.16 -15.14
C SER A 39 -6.03 58.90 -16.36
N CYS A 40 -7.24 58.54 -16.83
CA CYS A 40 -8.44 59.42 -16.86
C CYS A 40 -9.53 58.94 -17.85
N VAL A 41 -10.75 58.77 -17.31
CA VAL A 41 -12.07 59.29 -17.72
C VAL A 41 -12.43 59.36 -19.22
N GLY A 42 -13.60 58.79 -19.58
CA GLY A 42 -14.33 59.21 -20.79
C GLY A 42 -15.52 58.34 -21.15
N ALA A 43 -16.71 58.68 -20.65
CA ALA A 43 -17.99 58.09 -21.03
C ALA A 43 -18.41 58.46 -22.47
N LYS A 44 -19.15 57.58 -23.16
CA LYS A 44 -20.24 57.97 -24.07
C LYS A 44 -21.21 56.83 -24.34
N ARG A 45 -22.49 57.12 -24.08
CA ARG A 45 -23.69 56.37 -24.42
C ARG A 45 -23.90 56.34 -25.93
N LEU A 46 -24.53 55.27 -26.43
CA LEU A 46 -25.43 55.31 -27.58
C LEU A 46 -26.60 54.35 -27.29
N SER A 47 -27.79 54.76 -27.69
CA SER A 47 -29.08 54.22 -27.27
C SER A 47 -30.00 53.95 -28.46
N PHE A 48 -30.83 52.91 -28.30
CA PHE A 48 -32.15 52.65 -28.89
C PHE A 48 -32.33 52.37 -30.39
N SER A 49 -32.99 51.24 -30.66
CA SER A 49 -34.11 51.12 -31.62
C SER A 49 -34.94 49.86 -31.30
N GLN A 50 -36.27 49.99 -31.42
CA GLN A 50 -37.35 49.06 -31.01
C GLN A 50 -37.99 48.32 -32.20
N SER A 51 -38.82 47.32 -31.85
CA SER A 51 -39.90 46.64 -32.61
C SER A 51 -39.47 45.45 -33.49
N SER A 52 -40.20 44.32 -33.57
CA SER A 52 -41.66 44.10 -33.52
C SER A 52 -42.08 42.67 -33.12
N LEU A 53 -43.15 42.59 -32.31
CA LEU A 53 -44.30 41.64 -32.30
C LEU A 53 -44.21 40.27 -32.99
N LEU A 54 -44.53 39.19 -32.26
CA LEU A 54 -45.59 38.25 -32.66
C LEU A 54 -46.24 37.58 -31.44
N LYS A 55 -47.58 37.59 -31.41
CA LYS A 55 -48.45 36.95 -30.41
C LYS A 55 -48.77 35.51 -30.84
N SER A 56 -48.82 34.59 -29.89
CA SER A 56 -49.80 33.49 -29.93
C SER A 56 -50.13 33.00 -28.51
N ARG A 57 -51.41 33.16 -28.13
CA ARG A 57 -52.09 32.44 -27.04
C ARG A 57 -52.16 30.95 -27.38
N ILE A 58 -52.21 30.07 -26.37
CA ILE A 58 -53.13 28.92 -26.26
C ILE A 58 -53.03 28.32 -24.84
N ILE A 59 -54.07 28.54 -24.02
CA ILE A 59 -55.01 27.57 -23.42
C ILE A 59 -54.48 26.79 -22.18
N ARG A 60 -55.06 27.09 -21.02
CA ARG A 60 -55.14 26.18 -19.87
C ARG A 60 -56.34 25.24 -20.05
N PRO A 61 -56.25 24.01 -19.53
CA PRO A 61 -57.37 23.47 -18.78
C PRO A 61 -56.97 22.96 -17.39
N SER A 62 -57.89 23.16 -16.45
CA SER A 62 -57.95 22.54 -15.13
C SER A 62 -58.63 21.17 -15.21
N THR A 63 -58.16 20.21 -14.42
CA THR A 63 -58.88 19.17 -13.62
C THR A 63 -57.95 17.95 -13.48
N SER A 64 -57.39 17.72 -12.30
CA SER A 64 -57.88 16.78 -11.29
C SER A 64 -57.49 15.31 -11.53
N THR A 65 -56.83 14.77 -10.51
CA THR A 65 -56.82 13.38 -10.01
C THR A 65 -55.59 12.53 -10.32
N THR A 66 -55.01 12.04 -9.21
CA THR A 66 -54.17 10.84 -9.07
C THR A 66 -52.66 11.04 -9.17
N VAL A 67 -52.02 11.53 -8.10
CA VAL A 67 -50.86 10.84 -7.47
C VAL A 67 -50.88 11.19 -5.98
N ARG A 68 -51.40 10.25 -5.19
CA ARG A 68 -51.37 10.27 -3.73
C ARG A 68 -50.43 9.14 -3.33
N HIS A 69 -49.13 9.42 -3.24
CA HIS A 69 -48.11 8.77 -2.39
C HIS A 69 -46.75 9.37 -2.75
N LEU A 70 -45.87 9.54 -1.76
CA LEU A 70 -44.53 10.15 -1.83
C LEU A 70 -44.45 11.68 -1.68
N ARG A 71 -45.10 12.23 -0.64
CA ARG A 71 -44.67 13.49 0.00
C ARG A 71 -44.82 13.41 1.51
N THR A 72 -44.05 12.53 2.12
CA THR A 72 -43.74 12.53 3.56
C THR A 72 -42.35 11.94 3.68
N ASN A 73 -41.34 12.82 3.79
CA ASN A 73 -40.02 12.59 4.40
C ASN A 73 -39.06 13.80 4.29
N ALA A 74 -39.54 14.99 3.91
CA ALA A 74 -38.71 16.19 3.82
C ALA A 74 -38.96 17.25 4.93
N ILE A 75 -39.74 16.92 5.97
CA ILE A 75 -40.10 17.90 7.04
C ILE A 75 -39.62 17.47 8.44
N THR A 76 -38.98 16.30 8.57
CA THR A 76 -38.46 15.80 9.86
C THR A 76 -36.94 15.96 10.03
N LEU A 77 -36.29 16.86 9.28
CA LEU A 77 -34.87 17.20 9.46
C LEU A 77 -34.57 18.65 9.87
N ASN A 78 -35.58 19.54 9.89
CA ASN A 78 -35.38 20.96 10.22
C ASN A 78 -35.88 21.38 11.62
N LYS A 79 -35.97 20.45 12.57
CA LYS A 79 -36.28 20.76 13.99
C LYS A 79 -35.28 20.20 15.01
N ALA A 80 -34.09 19.78 14.57
CA ALA A 80 -33.03 19.28 15.45
C ALA A 80 -31.79 20.19 15.53
N VAL A 81 -31.88 21.44 15.04
CA VAL A 81 -30.74 22.40 15.05
C VAL A 81 -30.84 23.47 16.14
N GLU A 82 -31.91 23.48 16.95
CA GLU A 82 -32.05 24.40 18.08
C GLU A 82 -32.55 23.69 19.35
N ALA A 83 -31.79 22.73 19.86
CA ALA A 83 -31.83 22.30 21.27
C ALA A 83 -30.68 21.33 21.55
N GLY A 84 -29.72 21.72 22.41
CA GLY A 84 -28.78 20.77 22.99
C GLY A 84 -27.30 21.15 22.95
N THR A 85 -26.94 22.37 23.36
CA THR A 85 -25.57 22.67 23.80
C THR A 85 -25.33 22.04 25.17
N GLN A 86 -25.01 20.74 25.20
CA GLN A 86 -24.35 20.10 26.33
C GLN A 86 -23.16 19.28 25.83
N LYS A 87 -21.96 19.82 26.06
CA LYS A 87 -20.69 19.13 25.84
C LYS A 87 -20.61 17.89 26.73
N PRO A 88 -20.30 16.69 26.21
CA PRO A 88 -19.85 15.60 27.06
C PRO A 88 -18.43 15.91 27.54
N LYS A 89 -18.27 16.29 28.81
CA LYS A 89 -16.98 16.30 29.50
C LYS A 89 -16.53 14.85 29.69
N GLN A 90 -15.68 14.33 28.81
CA GLN A 90 -14.83 13.21 29.18
C GLN A 90 -13.83 13.70 30.22
N LYS A 91 -13.99 13.22 31.47
CA LYS A 91 -13.00 13.37 32.53
C LYS A 91 -11.70 12.70 32.07
N GLN A 92 -10.71 13.50 31.71
CA GLN A 92 -9.31 13.08 31.77
C GLN A 92 -9.01 12.70 33.22
N GLN A 93 -8.84 11.39 33.48
CA GLN A 93 -8.19 10.94 34.70
C GLN A 93 -6.71 11.29 34.59
N GLN A 94 -6.34 12.46 35.12
CA GLN A 94 -4.98 12.66 35.63
C GLN A 94 -4.85 11.80 36.89
N LYS A 95 -4.26 10.60 36.75
CA LYS A 95 -3.57 9.94 37.86
C LYS A 95 -2.14 10.43 37.84
N GLY A 96 -1.80 11.23 38.86
CA GLY A 96 -0.43 11.66 39.10
C GLY A 96 0.47 10.52 39.58
N GLY A 97 1.77 10.70 39.34
CA GLY A 97 2.79 10.27 40.28
C GLY A 97 3.46 8.91 40.04
N GLY A 98 4.15 8.78 38.91
CA GLY A 98 5.25 7.81 38.76
C GLY A 98 6.08 8.19 37.55
N LYS A 99 7.35 8.56 37.74
CA LYS A 99 8.32 8.73 36.64
C LYS A 99 8.38 7.41 35.85
N LYS A 100 7.65 7.31 34.75
CA LYS A 100 7.89 6.31 33.70
C LYS A 100 9.01 6.87 32.83
N ASP A 101 10.05 6.09 32.59
CA ASP A 101 11.10 6.41 31.62
C ASP A 101 10.44 6.81 30.29
N GLU A 102 10.56 8.08 29.90
CA GLU A 102 9.89 8.67 28.72
C GLU A 102 10.38 8.09 27.37
N ASN A 103 11.27 7.09 27.39
CA ASN A 103 11.94 6.53 26.22
C ASN A 103 11.79 5.01 26.03
N LYS A 104 10.91 4.33 26.80
CA LYS A 104 10.75 2.87 26.66
C LYS A 104 9.48 2.52 25.91
N LEU A 105 9.61 1.79 24.80
CA LEU A 105 8.49 1.21 24.07
C LEU A 105 7.65 0.32 24.99
N THR A 106 6.33 0.32 24.76
CA THR A 106 5.46 -0.67 25.39
C THR A 106 5.84 -2.06 24.88
N PRO A 107 6.09 -3.07 25.74
CA PRO A 107 6.41 -4.42 25.29
C PRO A 107 5.26 -5.03 24.46
N GLN A 108 5.60 -5.78 23.43
CA GLN A 108 4.64 -6.42 22.52
C GLN A 108 3.67 -7.34 23.26
N GLY A 109 4.15 -8.08 24.27
CA GLY A 109 3.35 -8.98 25.10
C GLY A 109 2.44 -8.28 26.12
N GLU A 110 2.64 -6.98 26.38
CA GLU A 110 1.77 -6.19 27.28
C GLU A 110 0.62 -5.55 26.51
N ASP A 111 0.92 -4.83 25.43
CA ASP A 111 -0.08 -4.20 24.56
C ASP A 111 0.50 -3.99 23.15
N PHE A 112 0.22 -4.95 22.26
CA PHE A 112 0.68 -4.91 20.87
C PHE A 112 0.17 -3.70 20.10
N SER A 113 -1.06 -3.24 20.39
CA SER A 113 -1.62 -2.08 19.71
C SER A 113 -0.90 -0.80 20.09
N LYS A 114 -0.56 -0.65 21.37
CA LYS A 114 0.21 0.49 21.85
C LYS A 114 1.67 0.42 21.42
N TRP A 115 2.31 -0.75 21.48
CA TRP A 115 3.64 -0.98 20.91
C TRP A 115 3.71 -0.50 19.46
N TYR A 116 2.74 -0.90 18.62
CA TYR A 116 2.70 -0.51 17.22
C TYR A 116 2.66 1.01 17.02
N LEU A 117 1.85 1.71 17.81
CA LEU A 117 1.76 3.18 17.77
C LEU A 117 3.02 3.86 18.30
N ASP A 118 3.63 3.31 19.36
CA ASP A 118 4.90 3.80 19.89
C ASP A 118 6.01 3.67 18.84
N VAL A 119 6.12 2.53 18.14
CA VAL A 119 7.10 2.32 17.06
C VAL A 119 6.89 3.29 15.90
N ILE A 120 5.65 3.51 15.44
CA ILE A 120 5.38 4.47 14.36
C ILE A 120 5.86 5.88 14.73
N ARG A 121 5.59 6.31 15.97
CA ARG A 121 5.99 7.60 16.49
C ARG A 121 7.50 7.71 16.62
N ASP A 122 8.12 6.76 17.31
CA ASP A 122 9.52 6.83 17.74
C ASP A 122 10.50 6.50 16.59
N ALA A 123 10.07 5.71 15.60
CA ALA A 123 10.80 5.51 14.35
C ALA A 123 10.50 6.62 13.31
N GLU A 124 9.63 7.58 13.64
CA GLU A 124 9.25 8.71 12.79
C GLU A 124 8.70 8.27 11.41
N LEU A 125 7.79 7.30 11.41
CA LEU A 125 7.19 6.75 10.18
C LEU A 125 6.00 7.58 9.70
N ALA A 126 5.12 7.95 10.63
CA ALA A 126 3.94 8.76 10.34
C ALA A 126 3.50 9.53 11.59
N ASP A 127 2.80 10.65 11.37
CA ASP A 127 2.10 11.41 12.40
C ASP A 127 0.59 11.44 12.08
N TYR A 128 -0.26 11.67 13.08
CA TYR A 128 -1.70 11.83 12.84
C TYR A 128 -1.99 13.12 12.06
N GLY A 129 -2.81 13.00 11.02
CA GLY A 129 -3.30 14.17 10.30
C GLY A 129 -4.34 14.94 11.11
N PRO A 130 -4.62 16.21 10.76
CA PRO A 130 -5.60 17.04 11.47
C PRO A 130 -7.04 16.53 11.30
N VAL A 131 -7.32 15.79 10.22
CA VAL A 131 -8.60 15.12 10.00
C VAL A 131 -8.55 13.74 10.65
N ARG A 132 -9.58 13.42 11.45
CA ARG A 132 -9.69 12.10 12.10
C ARG A 132 -9.57 10.99 11.05
N GLY A 133 -8.72 10.01 11.33
CA GLY A 133 -8.51 8.85 10.48
C GLY A 133 -7.49 9.04 9.37
N THR A 134 -6.94 10.25 9.19
CA THR A 134 -5.83 10.51 8.25
C THR A 134 -4.48 10.43 8.94
N MET A 135 -3.42 10.26 8.15
CA MET A 135 -2.03 10.28 8.61
C MET A 135 -1.17 11.12 7.67
N VAL A 136 -0.15 11.77 8.23
CA VAL A 136 0.97 12.34 7.47
C VAL A 136 2.08 11.31 7.46
N ILE A 137 2.35 10.71 6.31
CA ILE A 137 3.48 9.78 6.16
C ILE A 137 4.77 10.60 6.12
N LYS A 138 5.64 10.41 7.10
CA LYS A 138 6.92 11.14 7.22
C LYS A 138 7.95 10.56 6.25
N PRO A 139 9.06 11.28 5.95
CA PRO A 139 10.04 10.82 4.96
C PRO A 139 10.54 9.39 5.16
N TYR A 140 10.75 8.94 6.41
CA TYR A 140 11.23 7.58 6.67
C TYR A 140 10.17 6.50 6.38
N GLY A 141 8.91 6.76 6.71
CA GLY A 141 7.80 5.86 6.36
C GLY A 141 7.47 5.89 4.86
N TYR A 142 7.57 7.07 4.24
CA TYR A 142 7.31 7.24 2.82
C TYR A 142 8.39 6.56 1.97
N ALA A 143 9.66 6.59 2.40
CA ALA A 143 10.73 5.86 1.74
C ALA A 143 10.51 4.33 1.69
N ILE A 144 9.83 3.75 2.68
CA ILE A 144 9.42 2.33 2.64
C ILE A 144 8.34 2.12 1.56
N TRP A 145 7.36 3.03 1.48
CA TRP A 145 6.35 3.01 0.42
C TRP A 145 6.95 3.19 -0.97
N GLU A 146 7.92 4.09 -1.14
CA GLU A 146 8.68 4.24 -2.40
C GLU A 146 9.44 2.97 -2.75
N GLY A 147 9.99 2.25 -1.76
CA GLY A 147 10.62 0.94 -1.97
C GLY A 147 9.64 -0.13 -2.47
N ILE A 148 8.45 -0.20 -1.85
CA ILE A 148 7.34 -1.06 -2.30
C ILE A 148 6.95 -0.70 -3.74
N GLN A 149 6.71 0.59 -3.98
CA GLN A 149 6.29 1.11 -5.28
C GLN A 149 7.31 0.80 -6.36
N SER A 150 8.59 1.11 -6.12
CA SER A 150 9.64 0.90 -7.12
C SER A 150 9.81 -0.56 -7.52
N TRP A 151 9.67 -1.50 -6.58
CA TRP A 151 9.80 -2.91 -6.88
C TRP A 151 8.58 -3.42 -7.67
N LEU A 152 7.38 -3.12 -7.18
CA LEU A 152 6.13 -3.57 -7.81
C LEU A 152 5.94 -2.95 -9.19
N ASP A 153 6.19 -1.65 -9.34
CA ASP A 153 6.07 -0.95 -10.63
C ASP A 153 7.00 -1.54 -11.70
N LYS A 154 8.21 -1.94 -11.30
CA LYS A 154 9.12 -2.66 -12.19
C LYS A 154 8.53 -4.02 -12.59
N ARG A 155 8.01 -4.78 -11.63
CA ARG A 155 7.45 -6.11 -11.86
C ARG A 155 6.19 -6.06 -12.76
N PHE A 156 5.34 -5.05 -12.62
CA PHE A 156 4.19 -4.84 -13.50
C PHE A 156 4.61 -4.50 -14.93
N LYS A 157 5.67 -3.69 -15.11
CA LYS A 157 6.21 -3.39 -16.44
C LYS A 157 6.85 -4.61 -17.12
N GLU A 158 7.42 -5.54 -16.35
CA GLU A 158 7.90 -6.82 -16.85
C GLU A 158 6.76 -7.74 -17.33
N THR A 159 5.52 -7.47 -16.92
CA THR A 159 4.31 -8.16 -17.36
C THR A 159 3.46 -7.30 -18.30
N ASP A 160 4.09 -6.35 -19.00
CA ASP A 160 3.51 -5.47 -20.03
C ASP A 160 2.43 -4.48 -19.57
N HIS A 161 2.25 -4.30 -18.25
CA HIS A 161 1.32 -3.31 -17.73
C HIS A 161 1.81 -1.88 -17.94
N GLN A 162 0.87 -0.99 -18.21
CA GLN A 162 1.14 0.42 -18.43
C GLN A 162 0.52 1.29 -17.34
N ASN A 163 1.32 2.19 -16.78
CA ASN A 163 0.80 3.16 -15.82
C ASN A 163 -0.06 4.21 -16.52
N CYS A 164 -1.19 4.53 -15.89
CA CYS A 164 -2.10 5.59 -16.28
C CYS A 164 -2.60 6.33 -15.03
N TYR A 165 -3.42 7.35 -15.22
CA TYR A 165 -4.02 8.10 -14.12
C TYR A 165 -5.46 8.50 -14.44
N PHE A 166 -6.41 7.95 -13.68
CA PHE A 166 -7.79 8.41 -13.69
C PHE A 166 -8.04 9.50 -12.64
N PRO A 167 -9.00 10.41 -12.88
CA PRO A 167 -9.39 11.44 -11.92
C PRO A 167 -9.87 10.87 -10.59
N MET A 168 -9.62 11.62 -9.51
CA MET A 168 -10.05 11.26 -8.15
C MET A 168 -11.57 11.42 -7.93
N LEU A 169 -12.22 12.33 -8.66
CA LEU A 169 -13.64 12.63 -8.51
C LEU A 169 -14.44 11.81 -9.52
N ILE A 170 -15.39 11.01 -9.03
CA ILE A 170 -16.25 10.13 -9.81
C ILE A 170 -17.69 10.68 -9.77
N PRO A 171 -18.41 10.81 -10.89
CA PRO A 171 -19.83 11.14 -10.88
C PRO A 171 -20.64 10.13 -10.06
N TYR A 172 -21.56 10.59 -9.21
CA TYR A 172 -22.38 9.68 -8.40
C TYR A 172 -23.19 8.70 -9.26
N SER A 173 -23.64 9.13 -10.45
CA SER A 173 -24.33 8.31 -11.44
C SER A 173 -23.50 7.12 -11.93
N PHE A 174 -22.16 7.18 -11.89
CA PHE A 174 -21.31 6.06 -12.27
C PHE A 174 -21.26 5.00 -11.18
N ILE A 175 -21.19 5.43 -9.91
CA ILE A 175 -21.28 4.53 -8.76
C ILE A 175 -22.62 3.81 -8.79
N ALA A 176 -23.72 4.52 -9.05
CA ALA A 176 -25.07 3.96 -9.08
C ALA A 176 -25.35 2.91 -10.19
N LYS A 177 -24.43 2.67 -11.13
CA LYS A 177 -24.63 1.70 -12.23
C LYS A 177 -24.45 0.24 -11.80
N GLU A 178 -23.78 -0.01 -10.69
CA GLU A 178 -23.49 -1.37 -10.20
C GLU A 178 -24.05 -1.50 -8.78
N ALA A 179 -25.11 -2.31 -8.63
CA ALA A 179 -25.89 -2.36 -7.40
C ALA A 179 -25.14 -3.02 -6.22
N GLU A 180 -24.37 -4.08 -6.47
CA GLU A 180 -23.62 -4.81 -5.43
C GLU A 180 -22.46 -3.97 -4.87
N HIS A 181 -21.80 -3.21 -5.73
CA HIS A 181 -20.74 -2.26 -5.46
C HIS A 181 -21.27 -1.05 -4.70
N VAL A 182 -22.47 -0.55 -5.06
CA VAL A 182 -23.13 0.52 -4.29
C VAL A 182 -23.43 0.06 -2.87
N GLU A 183 -24.02 -1.12 -2.69
CA GLU A 183 -24.37 -1.63 -1.36
C GLU A 183 -23.14 -1.81 -0.47
N GLY A 184 -22.02 -2.29 -1.03
CA GLY A 184 -20.76 -2.46 -0.31
C GLY A 184 -20.07 -1.14 0.08
N PHE A 185 -20.11 -0.11 -0.77
CA PHE A 185 -19.35 1.12 -0.56
C PHE A 185 -20.17 2.31 -0.04
N ALA A 186 -21.49 2.31 -0.14
CA ALA A 186 -22.34 3.45 0.19
C ALA A 186 -22.07 4.07 1.59
N PRO A 187 -21.82 3.28 2.66
CA PRO A 187 -21.51 3.84 3.98
C PRO A 187 -20.16 4.57 4.05
N GLU A 188 -19.25 4.27 3.12
CA GLU A 188 -17.85 4.71 3.14
C GLU A 188 -17.55 5.88 2.18
N LEU A 189 -18.56 6.38 1.44
CA LEU A 189 -18.34 7.41 0.42
C LEU A 189 -18.18 8.82 1.01
N ALA A 190 -17.13 9.52 0.58
CA ALA A 190 -17.01 10.97 0.76
C ALA A 190 -17.60 11.71 -0.46
N LEU A 191 -18.57 12.59 -0.21
CA LEU A 191 -19.26 13.34 -1.27
C LEU A 191 -18.78 14.79 -1.35
N VAL A 192 -18.53 15.25 -2.57
CA VAL A 192 -18.37 16.66 -2.92
C VAL A 192 -19.68 17.15 -3.52
N THR A 193 -20.40 17.99 -2.77
CA THR A 193 -21.68 18.57 -3.20
C THR A 193 -21.57 20.05 -3.58
N LYS A 194 -20.46 20.69 -3.24
CA LYS A 194 -20.18 22.10 -3.54
C LYS A 194 -18.81 22.26 -4.20
N GLY A 195 -18.77 23.01 -5.31
CA GLY A 195 -17.55 23.37 -6.02
C GLY A 195 -17.54 24.86 -6.36
N GLY A 196 -16.41 25.54 -6.10
CA GLY A 196 -16.29 26.98 -6.38
C GLY A 196 -17.32 27.86 -5.66
N GLY A 197 -17.86 27.41 -4.53
CA GLY A 197 -18.89 28.10 -3.75
C GLY A 197 -20.33 27.89 -4.22
N LYS A 198 -20.58 27.05 -5.23
CA LYS A 198 -21.92 26.70 -5.71
C LYS A 198 -22.22 25.22 -5.48
N ASP A 199 -23.50 24.90 -5.32
CA ASP A 199 -23.96 23.51 -5.34
C ASP A 199 -23.74 22.92 -6.74
N LEU A 200 -23.25 21.68 -6.79
CA LEU A 200 -23.06 20.95 -8.04
C LEU A 200 -24.42 20.39 -8.54
N GLU A 201 -24.58 20.33 -9.86
CA GLU A 201 -25.78 19.72 -10.47
C GLU A 201 -25.87 18.23 -10.14
N GLU A 202 -24.72 17.55 -10.10
CA GLU A 202 -24.56 16.17 -9.66
C GLU A 202 -23.49 16.10 -8.57
N PRO A 203 -23.75 15.42 -7.43
CA PRO A 203 -22.72 15.13 -6.45
C PRO A 203 -21.58 14.32 -7.06
N LEU A 204 -20.34 14.65 -6.67
CA LEU A 204 -19.16 13.87 -7.02
C LEU A 204 -18.71 13.04 -5.81
N VAL A 205 -18.16 11.88 -6.06
CA VAL A 205 -17.62 10.96 -5.07
C VAL A 205 -16.10 11.03 -5.11
N VAL A 206 -15.45 11.20 -3.96
CA VAL A 206 -14.00 10.97 -3.87
C VAL A 206 -13.79 9.46 -3.93
N ARG A 207 -13.03 8.98 -4.92
CA ARG A 207 -12.91 7.54 -5.22
C ARG A 207 -12.63 6.68 -3.96
N PRO A 208 -13.50 5.72 -3.62
CA PRO A 208 -13.14 4.62 -2.71
C PRO A 208 -12.32 3.53 -3.41
N THR A 209 -12.46 3.49 -4.74
CA THR A 209 -11.80 2.65 -5.75
C THR A 209 -12.20 3.17 -7.14
N SER A 210 -11.47 2.80 -8.21
CA SER A 210 -11.65 3.41 -9.54
C SER A 210 -12.42 2.57 -10.57
N GLU A 211 -12.99 1.41 -10.24
CA GLU A 211 -13.62 0.50 -11.21
C GLU A 211 -14.63 1.20 -12.10
N THR A 212 -15.50 2.06 -11.54
CA THR A 212 -16.59 2.69 -12.31
C THR A 212 -16.09 3.74 -13.31
N VAL A 213 -15.08 4.52 -12.97
CA VAL A 213 -14.46 5.48 -13.91
C VAL A 213 -13.59 4.76 -14.93
N VAL A 214 -12.85 3.72 -14.52
CA VAL A 214 -12.05 2.88 -15.42
C VAL A 214 -12.94 2.22 -16.46
N ASN A 215 -14.05 1.61 -16.03
CA ASN A 215 -14.96 0.91 -16.93
C ASN A 215 -15.68 1.85 -17.91
N HIS A 216 -16.02 3.06 -17.46
CA HIS A 216 -16.54 4.08 -18.39
C HIS A 216 -15.52 4.39 -19.50
N MET A 217 -14.24 4.50 -19.16
CA MET A 217 -13.20 4.77 -20.16
C MET A 217 -12.90 3.55 -21.03
N PHE A 218 -12.90 2.34 -20.46
CA PHE A 218 -12.72 1.09 -21.22
C PHE A 218 -13.79 0.92 -22.30
N SER A 219 -15.05 1.28 -22.03
CA SER A 219 -16.10 1.21 -23.06
C SER A 219 -15.89 2.19 -24.22
N GLN A 220 -15.03 3.20 -24.04
CA GLN A 220 -14.62 4.10 -25.13
C GLN A 220 -13.37 3.61 -25.84
N TRP A 221 -12.41 3.03 -25.11
CA TRP A 221 -11.12 2.62 -25.66
C TRP A 221 -11.14 1.27 -26.36
N VAL A 222 -11.93 0.32 -25.85
CA VAL A 222 -12.04 -1.02 -26.42
C VAL A 222 -13.14 -1.03 -27.47
N GLN A 223 -12.79 -1.36 -28.71
CA GLN A 223 -13.73 -1.48 -29.83
C GLN A 223 -13.57 -2.81 -30.59
N SER A 224 -12.35 -3.33 -30.66
CA SER A 224 -11.99 -4.55 -31.39
C SER A 224 -11.12 -5.47 -30.54
N TYR A 225 -11.07 -6.76 -30.88
CA TYR A 225 -10.15 -7.73 -30.29
C TYR A 225 -8.68 -7.30 -30.34
N ARG A 226 -8.32 -6.37 -31.24
CA ARG A 226 -6.96 -5.81 -31.37
C ARG A 226 -6.59 -4.82 -30.26
N ASP A 227 -7.59 -4.31 -29.53
CA ASP A 227 -7.38 -3.42 -28.39
C ASP A 227 -7.14 -4.21 -27.09
N LEU A 228 -7.17 -5.55 -27.17
CA LEU A 228 -7.03 -6.47 -26.05
C LEU A 228 -5.73 -7.31 -26.17
N PRO A 229 -5.11 -7.71 -25.05
CA PRO A 229 -5.49 -7.34 -23.69
C PRO A 229 -5.11 -5.88 -23.38
N LEU A 230 -5.99 -5.20 -22.64
CA LEU A 230 -5.70 -3.87 -22.09
C LEU A 230 -5.21 -4.03 -20.65
N LEU A 231 -3.94 -3.70 -20.41
CA LEU A 231 -3.26 -3.93 -19.14
C LEU A 231 -2.83 -2.60 -18.52
N ILE A 232 -3.62 -2.07 -17.59
CA ILE A 232 -3.35 -0.75 -16.99
C ILE A 232 -3.15 -0.82 -15.48
N ASN A 233 -2.34 0.10 -14.99
CA ASN A 233 -2.06 0.29 -13.57
C ASN A 233 -2.17 1.77 -13.17
N GLN A 234 -2.58 2.05 -11.94
CA GLN A 234 -2.53 3.39 -11.36
C GLN A 234 -1.97 3.37 -9.93
N TRP A 235 -1.03 4.28 -9.66
CA TRP A 235 -0.62 4.66 -8.31
C TRP A 235 -1.40 5.89 -7.87
N ALA A 236 -2.12 5.79 -6.75
CA ALA A 236 -3.12 6.77 -6.36
C ALA A 236 -3.34 6.79 -4.84
N ASN A 237 -4.00 7.84 -4.35
CA ASN A 237 -4.70 7.83 -3.08
C ASN A 237 -6.18 7.48 -3.28
N VAL A 238 -6.79 6.85 -2.28
CA VAL A 238 -8.25 6.62 -2.21
C VAL A 238 -8.79 7.00 -0.85
N CYS A 239 -10.10 7.24 -0.79
CA CYS A 239 -10.82 7.66 0.41
C CYS A 239 -11.93 6.66 0.75
N ARG A 240 -11.88 6.07 1.95
CA ARG A 240 -12.94 5.24 2.53
C ARG A 240 -13.26 5.75 3.92
N TRP A 241 -14.52 6.07 4.20
CA TRP A 241 -14.93 6.74 5.44
C TRP A 241 -14.97 5.79 6.66
N GLU A 242 -13.79 5.30 7.02
CA GLU A 242 -13.58 4.27 8.04
C GLU A 242 -13.67 4.82 9.47
N MET A 243 -14.48 4.15 10.31
CA MET A 243 -14.79 4.64 11.66
C MET A 243 -13.70 4.31 12.70
N ARG A 244 -12.99 3.20 12.48
CA ARG A 244 -11.90 2.70 13.34
C ARG A 244 -10.62 2.69 12.54
N THR A 245 -9.70 3.60 12.83
CA THR A 245 -8.47 3.76 12.06
C THR A 245 -7.23 3.40 12.85
N LYS A 246 -6.26 2.78 12.17
CA LYS A 246 -4.92 2.47 12.66
C LYS A 246 -3.94 2.86 11.55
N PRO A 247 -2.93 3.73 11.81
CA PRO A 247 -2.02 4.20 10.76
C PRO A 247 -1.46 3.05 9.92
N PHE A 248 -1.30 3.28 8.62
CA PHE A 248 -0.96 2.28 7.58
C PHE A 248 -1.99 1.15 7.37
N VAL A 249 -2.46 0.49 8.45
CA VAL A 249 -3.33 -0.69 8.39
C VAL A 249 -4.74 -0.35 7.88
N ARG A 250 -5.32 0.75 8.36
CA ARG A 250 -6.68 1.18 8.04
C ARG A 250 -6.81 2.67 8.32
N THR A 251 -6.83 3.49 7.27
CA THR A 251 -6.94 4.94 7.35
C THR A 251 -8.05 5.43 6.43
N LEU A 252 -8.56 6.64 6.69
CA LEU A 252 -9.60 7.25 5.88
C LEU A 252 -9.10 7.53 4.47
N GLU A 253 -7.91 8.12 4.37
CA GLU A 253 -7.16 8.27 3.14
C GLU A 253 -5.93 7.36 3.20
N PHE A 254 -5.65 6.63 2.12
CA PHE A 254 -4.44 5.82 2.01
C PHE A 254 -3.91 5.82 0.58
N LEU A 255 -2.59 5.62 0.47
CA LEU A 255 -1.95 5.40 -0.82
C LEU A 255 -2.06 3.93 -1.20
N TRP A 256 -2.27 3.69 -2.47
CA TRP A 256 -2.33 2.35 -3.02
C TRP A 256 -1.93 2.29 -4.48
N GLN A 257 -1.84 1.07 -4.95
CA GLN A 257 -1.81 0.73 -6.34
C GLN A 257 -3.08 -0.07 -6.67
N GLU A 258 -3.68 0.26 -7.81
CA GLU A 258 -4.81 -0.47 -8.37
C GLU A 258 -4.56 -0.74 -9.87
N GLY A 259 -4.59 -2.02 -10.23
CA GLY A 259 -4.44 -2.49 -11.60
C GLY A 259 -5.79 -2.94 -12.10
N HIS A 260 -6.08 -2.63 -13.36
CA HIS A 260 -7.35 -2.96 -14.01
C HIS A 260 -7.05 -3.51 -15.40
N THR A 261 -7.68 -4.62 -15.78
CA THR A 261 -7.42 -5.22 -17.08
C THR A 261 -8.72 -5.60 -17.80
N ALA A 262 -8.64 -5.66 -19.13
CA ALA A 262 -9.70 -6.20 -19.98
C ALA A 262 -9.09 -7.21 -20.95
N HIS A 263 -9.76 -8.35 -21.08
CA HIS A 263 -9.32 -9.53 -21.83
C HIS A 263 -10.42 -10.03 -22.76
N ALA A 264 -10.04 -10.76 -23.80
CA ALA A 264 -10.99 -11.31 -24.75
C ALA A 264 -11.70 -12.55 -24.17
N THR A 265 -11.00 -13.32 -23.33
CA THR A 265 -11.47 -14.61 -22.82
C THR A 265 -11.45 -14.71 -21.29
N ALA A 266 -12.22 -15.66 -20.75
CA ALA A 266 -12.26 -15.91 -19.30
C ALA A 266 -10.94 -16.50 -18.80
N GLU A 267 -10.31 -17.31 -19.64
CA GLU A 267 -9.03 -17.97 -19.39
C GLU A 267 -7.91 -16.94 -19.22
N GLU A 268 -7.78 -15.98 -20.14
CA GLU A 268 -6.82 -14.87 -20.04
C GLU A 268 -7.03 -14.04 -18.76
N ALA A 269 -8.28 -13.74 -18.41
CA ALA A 269 -8.60 -13.01 -17.19
C ALA A 269 -8.23 -13.80 -15.93
N GLN A 270 -8.44 -15.11 -15.93
CA GLN A 270 -8.03 -15.96 -14.81
C GLN A 270 -6.52 -16.06 -14.70
N GLU A 271 -5.80 -16.25 -15.81
CA GLU A 271 -4.34 -16.26 -15.86
C GLU A 271 -3.76 -14.95 -15.32
N GLU A 272 -4.32 -13.81 -15.72
CA GLU A 272 -3.91 -12.50 -15.23
C GLU A 272 -4.16 -12.33 -13.73
N THR A 273 -5.34 -12.76 -13.26
CA THR A 273 -5.68 -12.75 -11.83
C THR A 273 -4.65 -13.54 -11.01
N MET A 274 -4.27 -14.72 -11.47
CA MET A 274 -3.29 -15.59 -10.81
C MET A 274 -1.86 -15.03 -10.91
N LYS A 275 -1.51 -14.42 -12.04
CA LYS A 275 -0.21 -13.76 -12.24
C LYS A 275 -0.01 -12.64 -11.23
N MET A 276 -1.02 -11.79 -11.04
CA MET A 276 -0.91 -10.63 -10.15
C MET A 276 -0.89 -10.99 -8.67
N ILE A 277 -1.63 -12.03 -8.26
CA ILE A 277 -1.54 -12.51 -6.88
C ILE A 277 -0.17 -13.14 -6.60
N ASP A 278 0.44 -13.80 -7.58
CA ASP A 278 1.80 -14.35 -7.46
C ASP A 278 2.87 -13.25 -7.39
N VAL A 279 2.74 -12.17 -8.18
CA VAL A 279 3.61 -10.98 -8.06
C VAL A 279 3.56 -10.40 -6.64
N TYR A 280 2.37 -10.35 -6.03
CA TYR A 280 2.24 -9.91 -4.64
C TYR A 280 2.83 -10.89 -3.63
N ARG A 281 2.70 -12.21 -3.86
CA ARG A 281 3.38 -13.24 -3.05
C ARG A 281 4.89 -13.08 -3.12
N GLU A 282 5.46 -12.99 -4.32
CA GLU A 282 6.91 -12.77 -4.55
C GLU A 282 7.39 -11.54 -3.79
N PHE A 283 6.69 -10.41 -3.91
CA PHE A 283 7.02 -9.21 -3.14
C PHE A 283 7.00 -9.47 -1.63
N ALA A 284 5.91 -10.04 -1.13
CA ALA A 284 5.73 -10.27 0.30
C ALA A 284 6.86 -11.16 0.87
N GLU A 285 7.18 -12.27 0.20
CA GLU A 285 8.16 -13.23 0.70
C GLU A 285 9.60 -12.80 0.43
N GLU A 286 9.93 -12.38 -0.79
CA GLU A 286 11.33 -12.14 -1.19
C GLU A 286 11.84 -10.76 -0.78
N VAL A 287 10.96 -9.76 -0.79
CA VAL A 287 11.33 -8.35 -0.56
C VAL A 287 10.95 -7.91 0.86
N ALA A 288 9.71 -8.19 1.27
CA ALA A 288 9.23 -7.85 2.61
C ALA A 288 9.59 -8.91 3.68
N ALA A 289 10.19 -10.05 3.29
CA ALA A 289 10.50 -11.17 4.19
C ALA A 289 9.29 -11.62 5.02
N MET A 290 8.08 -11.44 4.51
CA MET A 290 6.81 -11.68 5.20
C MET A 290 6.12 -12.88 4.56
N PRO A 291 6.04 -14.04 5.26
CA PRO A 291 5.40 -15.22 4.73
C PRO A 291 3.89 -15.02 4.64
N VAL A 292 3.31 -15.42 3.53
CA VAL A 292 1.87 -15.29 3.27
C VAL A 292 1.26 -16.62 2.88
N VAL A 293 -0.04 -16.77 3.12
CA VAL A 293 -0.85 -17.84 2.53
C VAL A 293 -1.60 -17.27 1.35
N VAL A 294 -1.34 -17.81 0.16
CA VAL A 294 -2.11 -17.46 -1.05
C VAL A 294 -3.36 -18.31 -1.08
N GLY A 295 -4.52 -17.70 -1.31
CA GLY A 295 -5.77 -18.45 -1.36
C GLY A 295 -6.93 -17.68 -1.97
N ARG A 296 -8.02 -18.41 -2.20
CA ARG A 296 -9.30 -17.87 -2.68
C ARG A 296 -10.16 -17.46 -1.48
N LYS A 297 -10.86 -16.33 -1.56
CA LYS A 297 -11.83 -15.90 -0.55
C LYS A 297 -13.09 -16.76 -0.57
N SER A 298 -13.78 -16.83 0.56
CA SER A 298 -15.18 -17.28 0.59
C SER A 298 -16.04 -16.30 -0.21
N LYS A 299 -17.28 -16.70 -0.52
CA LYS A 299 -18.22 -15.83 -1.21
C LYS A 299 -18.52 -14.56 -0.40
N LEU A 300 -18.70 -14.69 0.92
CA LEU A 300 -19.00 -13.56 1.82
C LEU A 300 -17.82 -12.58 1.97
N GLU A 301 -16.59 -13.07 1.86
CA GLU A 301 -15.38 -12.25 2.01
C GLU A 301 -14.75 -11.86 0.65
N SER A 302 -15.44 -12.15 -0.47
CA SER A 302 -15.03 -11.74 -1.82
C SER A 302 -15.39 -10.27 -2.08
N PHE A 303 -14.69 -9.65 -3.04
CA PHE A 303 -15.01 -8.32 -3.50
C PHE A 303 -16.39 -8.27 -4.18
N ALA A 304 -17.19 -7.25 -3.85
CA ALA A 304 -18.51 -7.05 -4.44
C ALA A 304 -18.42 -6.91 -5.96
N GLY A 305 -19.17 -7.73 -6.70
CA GLY A 305 -19.10 -7.81 -8.16
C GLY A 305 -17.97 -8.69 -8.73
N ALA A 306 -17.14 -9.35 -7.91
CA ALA A 306 -16.15 -10.32 -8.40
C ALA A 306 -16.73 -11.73 -8.55
N VAL A 307 -16.30 -12.46 -9.58
CA VAL A 307 -16.53 -13.91 -9.73
C VAL A 307 -15.69 -14.69 -8.72
N ALA A 308 -14.43 -14.28 -8.55
CA ALA A 308 -13.53 -14.85 -7.55
C ALA A 308 -12.58 -13.77 -7.04
N THR A 309 -12.25 -13.83 -5.75
CA THR A 309 -11.21 -13.01 -5.15
C THR A 309 -10.09 -13.89 -4.61
N TYR A 310 -8.86 -13.58 -4.99
CA TYR A 310 -7.65 -14.18 -4.46
C TYR A 310 -6.94 -13.18 -3.55
N THR A 311 -6.27 -13.70 -2.53
CA THR A 311 -5.66 -12.92 -1.46
C THR A 311 -4.31 -13.51 -1.05
N ILE A 312 -3.44 -12.65 -0.53
CA ILE A 312 -2.29 -13.04 0.28
C ILE A 312 -2.57 -12.68 1.74
N GLU A 313 -2.70 -13.70 2.61
CA GLU A 313 -2.96 -13.53 4.04
C GLU A 313 -1.67 -13.66 4.85
N ALA A 314 -1.30 -12.59 5.57
CA ALA A 314 -0.13 -12.55 6.44
C ALA A 314 -0.52 -12.67 7.91
N MET A 315 0.32 -13.35 8.71
CA MET A 315 0.16 -13.42 10.16
C MET A 315 1.04 -12.37 10.85
N MET A 316 0.42 -11.52 11.65
CA MET A 316 1.12 -10.52 12.46
C MET A 316 1.61 -11.16 13.78
N LYS A 317 2.53 -10.51 14.50
CA LYS A 317 3.05 -11.04 15.78
C LYS A 317 2.02 -11.16 16.91
N ASP A 318 0.85 -10.50 16.80
CA ASP A 318 -0.31 -10.75 17.68
C ASP A 318 -1.25 -11.86 17.16
N CYS A 319 -0.76 -12.66 16.21
CA CYS A 319 -1.43 -13.77 15.52
C CYS A 319 -2.72 -13.41 14.77
N LYS A 320 -3.07 -12.13 14.67
CA LYS A 320 -4.17 -11.68 13.80
C LYS A 320 -3.77 -11.73 12.33
N ALA A 321 -4.75 -12.04 11.49
CA ALA A 321 -4.61 -12.03 10.04
C ALA A 321 -4.69 -10.62 9.45
N LEU A 322 -3.82 -10.37 8.49
CA LEU A 322 -3.80 -9.16 7.66
C LEU A 322 -3.83 -9.57 6.19
N GLN A 323 -4.89 -9.18 5.48
CA GLN A 323 -4.92 -9.24 4.01
C GLN A 323 -3.89 -8.23 3.47
N ALA A 324 -2.82 -8.74 2.86
CA ALA A 324 -1.68 -7.94 2.40
C ALA A 324 -1.79 -7.50 0.94
N GLY A 325 -2.68 -8.11 0.15
CA GLY A 325 -2.95 -7.78 -1.25
C GLY A 325 -4.05 -8.66 -1.82
N THR A 326 -4.76 -8.19 -2.85
CA THR A 326 -5.84 -8.94 -3.50
C THR A 326 -5.78 -8.85 -5.01
N SER A 327 -6.29 -9.90 -5.66
CA SER A 327 -6.48 -9.98 -7.10
C SER A 327 -7.85 -10.58 -7.39
N HIS A 328 -8.64 -9.89 -8.20
CA HIS A 328 -10.06 -10.16 -8.41
C HIS A 328 -10.28 -10.53 -9.87
N ASN A 329 -10.88 -11.70 -10.10
CA ASN A 329 -11.50 -12.00 -11.39
C ASN A 329 -12.91 -11.43 -11.37
N LEU A 330 -13.15 -10.37 -12.14
CA LEU A 330 -14.42 -9.65 -12.19
C LEU A 330 -15.40 -10.26 -13.22
N GLY A 331 -14.93 -11.23 -14.01
CA GLY A 331 -15.70 -11.79 -15.11
C GLY A 331 -16.19 -10.70 -16.05
N GLN A 332 -17.49 -10.71 -16.35
CA GLN A 332 -18.14 -9.74 -17.23
C GLN A 332 -19.08 -8.79 -16.48
N ASN A 333 -19.05 -8.76 -15.14
CA ASN A 333 -20.06 -8.03 -14.35
C ASN A 333 -20.00 -6.52 -14.63
N PHE A 334 -18.82 -5.92 -14.50
CA PHE A 334 -18.60 -4.52 -14.82
C PHE A 334 -18.74 -4.23 -16.32
N ALA A 335 -18.25 -5.13 -17.18
CA ALA A 335 -18.39 -5.01 -18.64
C ALA A 335 -19.86 -4.90 -19.06
N LYS A 336 -20.75 -5.70 -18.46
CA LYS A 336 -22.20 -5.63 -18.72
C LYS A 336 -22.83 -4.35 -18.16
N ALA A 337 -22.43 -3.91 -16.96
CA ALA A 337 -22.94 -2.69 -16.34
C ALA A 337 -22.56 -1.41 -17.13
N PHE A 338 -21.36 -1.39 -17.73
CA PHE A 338 -20.84 -0.23 -18.47
C PHE A 338 -20.93 -0.35 -20.00
N GLY A 339 -21.35 -1.50 -20.52
CA GLY A 339 -21.45 -1.76 -21.95
C GLY A 339 -20.10 -1.91 -22.65
N THR A 340 -19.08 -2.42 -21.95
CA THR A 340 -17.73 -2.61 -22.48
C THR A 340 -17.70 -3.85 -23.38
N GLN A 341 -17.87 -3.64 -24.68
CA GLN A 341 -17.89 -4.69 -25.70
C GLN A 341 -16.75 -4.53 -26.71
N PHE A 342 -16.43 -5.60 -27.42
CA PHE A 342 -15.49 -5.59 -28.54
C PHE A 342 -16.01 -6.45 -29.68
N SER A 343 -15.64 -6.11 -30.92
CA SER A 343 -15.81 -7.00 -32.07
C SER A 343 -14.71 -8.07 -32.08
N ASP A 344 -15.08 -9.34 -32.00
CA ASP A 344 -14.17 -10.47 -32.16
C ASP A 344 -13.72 -10.68 -33.63
N GLU A 345 -12.87 -11.67 -33.89
CA GLU A 345 -12.37 -12.00 -35.24
C GLU A 345 -13.49 -12.40 -36.22
N SER A 346 -14.63 -12.89 -35.70
CA SER A 346 -15.82 -13.23 -36.47
C SER A 346 -16.75 -12.05 -36.72
N GLN A 347 -16.37 -10.84 -36.29
CA GLN A 347 -17.19 -9.63 -36.30
C GLN A 347 -18.43 -9.70 -35.40
N THR A 348 -18.40 -10.55 -34.37
CA THR A 348 -19.46 -10.64 -33.37
C THR A 348 -19.10 -9.78 -32.15
N LEU A 349 -20.08 -9.07 -31.60
CA LEU A 349 -19.89 -8.29 -30.37
C LEU A 349 -19.88 -9.21 -29.15
N GLN A 350 -18.79 -9.14 -28.39
CA GLN A 350 -18.57 -9.86 -27.13
C GLN A 350 -18.34 -8.88 -25.98
N TYR A 351 -18.63 -9.29 -24.74
CA TYR A 351 -18.22 -8.55 -23.55
C TYR A 351 -16.81 -8.94 -23.13
N VAL A 352 -16.01 -7.95 -22.72
CA VAL A 352 -14.67 -8.22 -22.17
C VAL A 352 -14.74 -8.95 -20.83
N HIS A 353 -13.72 -9.75 -20.54
CA HIS A 353 -13.47 -10.31 -19.22
C HIS A 353 -12.48 -9.44 -18.47
N GLN A 354 -12.74 -9.12 -17.21
CA GLN A 354 -11.99 -8.10 -16.48
C GLN A 354 -11.35 -8.63 -15.21
N THR A 355 -10.24 -7.99 -14.83
CA THR A 355 -9.60 -8.20 -13.53
C THR A 355 -9.33 -6.85 -12.86
N SER A 356 -9.28 -6.87 -11.52
CA SER A 356 -8.81 -5.75 -10.69
C SER A 356 -7.91 -6.30 -9.60
N TRP A 357 -6.83 -5.62 -9.26
CA TRP A 357 -5.88 -6.11 -8.26
C TRP A 357 -5.20 -4.93 -7.57
N GLY A 358 -4.89 -5.06 -6.28
CA GLY A 358 -4.40 -3.93 -5.50
C GLY A 358 -3.67 -4.25 -4.19
N VAL A 359 -2.73 -3.36 -3.86
CA VAL A 359 -2.02 -3.30 -2.58
C VAL A 359 -1.94 -1.87 -2.10
N SER A 360 -2.02 -1.67 -0.79
CA SER A 360 -1.96 -0.33 -0.19
C SER A 360 -0.80 -0.19 0.79
N THR A 361 -0.70 1.00 1.38
CA THR A 361 0.18 1.26 2.53
C THR A 361 -0.05 0.31 3.72
N ARG A 362 -1.14 -0.49 3.71
CA ARG A 362 -1.33 -1.62 4.62
C ARG A 362 -0.14 -2.58 4.63
N MET A 363 0.55 -2.75 3.50
CA MET A 363 1.78 -3.55 3.40
C MET A 363 2.89 -3.03 4.33
N VAL A 364 3.04 -1.70 4.46
CA VAL A 364 3.98 -1.08 5.42
C VAL A 364 3.61 -1.47 6.84
N GLY A 365 2.33 -1.41 7.18
CA GLY A 365 1.82 -1.85 8.48
C GLY A 365 2.10 -3.32 8.76
N GLY A 366 1.93 -4.18 7.75
CA GLY A 366 2.26 -5.61 7.80
C GLY A 366 3.73 -5.85 8.13
N ILE A 367 4.64 -5.24 7.36
CA ILE A 367 6.10 -5.35 7.56
C ILE A 367 6.49 -4.98 9.00
N ILE A 368 5.94 -3.88 9.52
CA ILE A 368 6.21 -3.44 10.91
C ILE A 368 5.77 -4.52 11.91
N MET A 369 4.54 -5.02 11.77
CA MET A 369 3.94 -5.98 12.72
C MET A 369 4.48 -7.40 12.59
N THR A 370 5.05 -7.77 11.44
CA THR A 370 5.73 -9.06 11.24
C THR A 370 7.11 -9.05 11.88
N HIS A 371 7.89 -7.97 11.74
CA HIS A 371 9.32 -8.01 12.07
C HIS A 371 9.68 -7.29 13.36
N GLY A 372 9.01 -6.18 13.68
CA GLY A 372 9.38 -5.31 14.81
C GLY A 372 9.43 -6.05 16.15
N ASP A 373 10.24 -5.53 17.07
CA ASP A 373 10.45 -6.10 18.41
C ASP A 373 10.34 -5.02 19.51
N ASP A 374 10.61 -5.39 20.77
CA ASP A 374 10.56 -4.48 21.92
C ASP A 374 11.64 -3.36 21.89
N SER A 375 12.60 -3.43 20.96
CA SER A 375 13.60 -2.37 20.72
C SER A 375 13.23 -1.46 19.56
N GLY A 376 12.18 -1.80 18.80
CA GLY A 376 11.60 -0.95 17.76
C GLY A 376 11.47 -1.65 16.42
N LEU A 377 11.70 -0.90 15.36
CA LEU A 377 11.54 -1.39 13.99
C LEU A 377 12.64 -2.41 13.64
N ARG A 378 12.30 -3.39 12.81
CA ARG A 378 13.23 -4.31 12.14
C ARG A 378 12.87 -4.32 10.66
N LEU A 379 13.65 -3.66 9.81
CA LEU A 379 13.35 -3.58 8.38
C LEU A 379 14.09 -4.67 7.60
N PRO A 380 13.40 -5.41 6.71
CA PRO A 380 14.07 -6.24 5.72
C PRO A 380 15.08 -5.40 4.92
N PRO A 381 16.34 -5.85 4.77
CA PRO A 381 17.37 -5.14 4.00
C PRO A 381 16.95 -4.70 2.60
N ALA A 382 16.08 -5.45 1.92
CA ALA A 382 15.59 -5.06 0.60
C ALA A 382 14.76 -3.76 0.63
N LEU A 383 14.00 -3.50 1.70
CA LEU A 383 13.11 -2.34 1.86
C LEU A 383 13.63 -1.24 2.79
N ALA A 384 14.67 -1.51 3.58
CA ALA A 384 15.19 -0.54 4.54
C ALA A 384 15.67 0.75 3.82
N PRO A 385 15.17 1.96 4.15
CA PRO A 385 15.59 3.20 3.49
C PRO A 385 17.12 3.40 3.56
N TYR A 386 17.72 3.03 4.68
CA TYR A 386 19.16 2.84 4.83
C TYR A 386 19.43 1.42 5.28
N GLN A 387 20.32 0.74 4.57
CA GLN A 387 20.79 -0.60 4.90
C GLN A 387 21.96 -0.53 5.89
N VAL A 388 22.82 0.49 5.72
CA VAL A 388 23.99 0.73 6.55
C VAL A 388 23.95 2.15 7.12
N VAL A 389 24.21 2.29 8.42
CA VAL A 389 24.52 3.60 9.02
C VAL A 389 25.96 3.63 9.53
N VAL A 390 26.70 4.69 9.20
CA VAL A 390 28.07 4.90 9.67
C VAL A 390 28.07 5.93 10.79
N VAL A 391 28.62 5.55 11.94
CA VAL A 391 28.66 6.37 13.16
C VAL A 391 30.12 6.56 13.60
N PRO A 392 30.68 7.79 13.51
CA PRO A 392 31.98 8.08 14.11
C PRO A 392 31.92 7.96 15.64
N VAL A 393 32.93 7.30 16.22
CA VAL A 393 33.05 7.07 17.67
C VAL A 393 34.36 7.63 18.23
N GLY A 394 34.38 7.94 19.53
CA GLY A 394 35.57 8.49 20.20
C GLY A 394 35.89 9.95 19.83
N VAL A 395 34.95 10.65 19.19
CA VAL A 395 35.09 12.04 18.75
C VAL A 395 34.65 13.02 19.85
N LYS A 396 35.42 14.10 20.06
CA LYS A 396 35.14 15.11 21.10
C LYS A 396 34.57 16.43 20.57
N LYS A 397 35.31 17.13 19.69
CA LYS A 397 34.96 18.48 19.19
C LYS A 397 34.70 18.53 17.70
N GLU A 398 35.43 17.73 16.93
CA GLU A 398 35.31 17.59 15.48
C GLU A 398 35.75 16.18 15.10
N VAL A 399 35.16 15.61 14.04
CA VAL A 399 35.58 14.31 13.52
C VAL A 399 36.98 14.47 12.90
N PRO A 400 37.99 13.71 13.34
CA PRO A 400 39.34 13.81 12.79
C PRO A 400 39.38 13.56 11.28
N ALA A 401 40.30 14.22 10.58
CA ALA A 401 40.39 14.18 9.12
C ALA A 401 40.58 12.74 8.60
N GLU A 402 41.37 11.94 9.30
CA GLU A 402 41.60 10.53 9.00
C GLU A 402 40.33 9.67 9.15
N VAL A 403 39.46 10.00 10.11
CA VAL A 403 38.17 9.32 10.29
C VAL A 403 37.19 9.74 9.20
N ASN A 404 37.17 11.03 8.84
CA ASN A 404 36.35 11.49 7.71
C ASN A 404 36.76 10.82 6.39
N ALA A 405 38.06 10.72 6.12
CA ALA A 405 38.57 10.03 4.93
C ALA A 405 38.16 8.55 4.90
N ALA A 406 38.20 7.87 6.04
CA ALA A 406 37.73 6.49 6.14
C ALA A 406 36.21 6.37 5.94
N ILE A 407 35.42 7.29 6.50
CA ILE A 407 33.97 7.36 6.27
C ILE A 407 33.67 7.57 4.79
N ASP A 408 34.37 8.49 4.11
CA ASP A 408 34.20 8.72 2.68
C ASP A 408 34.53 7.46 1.86
N GLY A 409 35.57 6.73 2.24
CA GLY A 409 35.94 5.44 1.65
C GLY A 409 34.84 4.36 1.84
N ILE A 410 34.27 4.26 3.04
CA ILE A 410 33.15 3.35 3.33
C ILE A 410 31.92 3.74 2.49
N VAL A 411 31.59 5.04 2.44
CA VAL A 411 30.43 5.53 1.66
C VAL A 411 30.61 5.26 0.18
N ALA A 412 31.81 5.48 -0.36
CA ALA A 412 32.12 5.17 -1.76
C ALA A 412 31.98 3.67 -2.05
N THR A 413 32.52 2.82 -1.17
CA THR A 413 32.40 1.36 -1.24
C THR A 413 30.93 0.92 -1.24
N CYS A 414 30.14 1.39 -0.27
CA CYS A 414 28.71 1.08 -0.20
C CYS A 414 27.96 1.53 -1.45
N LYS A 415 28.18 2.76 -1.93
CA LYS A 415 27.51 3.28 -3.13
C LYS A 415 27.87 2.48 -4.38
N ALA A 416 29.13 2.11 -4.56
CA ALA A 416 29.59 1.27 -5.68
C ALA A 416 28.94 -0.12 -5.65
N ALA A 417 28.66 -0.65 -4.45
CA ALA A 417 27.96 -1.92 -4.25
C ALA A 417 26.42 -1.82 -4.30
N GLY A 418 25.85 -0.63 -4.53
CA GLY A 418 24.40 -0.40 -4.50
C GLY A 418 23.77 -0.43 -3.10
N ILE A 419 24.59 -0.33 -2.05
CA ILE A 419 24.14 -0.34 -0.66
C ILE A 419 23.72 1.07 -0.22
N ARG A 420 22.50 1.19 0.28
CA ARG A 420 21.95 2.46 0.79
C ARG A 420 22.58 2.79 2.14
N VAL A 421 23.47 3.79 2.16
CA VAL A 421 24.26 4.18 3.32
C VAL A 421 23.92 5.59 3.84
N LYS A 422 23.88 5.75 5.16
CA LYS A 422 23.74 7.06 5.82
C LYS A 422 24.89 7.29 6.80
N VAL A 423 25.45 8.50 6.80
CA VAL A 423 26.40 8.94 7.83
C VAL A 423 25.65 9.75 8.90
N ASP A 424 25.90 9.45 10.17
CA ASP A 424 25.47 10.23 11.34
C ASP A 424 26.69 10.76 12.10
N ASP A 425 27.23 11.86 11.59
CA ASP A 425 28.36 12.61 12.13
C ASP A 425 27.96 13.66 13.18
N SER A 426 26.69 13.68 13.62
CA SER A 426 26.19 14.68 14.56
C SER A 426 26.99 14.68 15.87
N LEU A 427 27.64 15.79 16.20
CA LEU A 427 28.43 15.92 17.42
C LEU A 427 27.60 16.24 18.66
N GLN A 428 26.32 16.60 18.47
CA GLN A 428 25.39 16.95 19.55
C GLN A 428 24.83 15.73 20.27
N ARG A 429 25.07 14.51 19.74
CA ARG A 429 24.51 13.26 20.24
C ARG A 429 25.64 12.29 20.54
N THR A 430 25.56 11.62 21.69
CA THR A 430 26.53 10.59 22.05
C THR A 430 26.41 9.38 21.12
N PRO A 431 27.47 8.60 20.91
CA PRO A 431 27.38 7.36 20.13
C PRO A 431 26.28 6.41 20.63
N GLY A 432 26.15 6.23 21.94
CA GLY A 432 25.10 5.39 22.53
C GLY A 432 23.68 5.87 22.19
N PHE A 433 23.44 7.19 22.16
CA PHE A 433 22.16 7.72 21.70
C PHE A 433 21.92 7.39 20.22
N LYS A 434 22.94 7.57 19.36
CA LYS A 434 22.84 7.26 17.93
C LYS A 434 22.57 5.77 17.70
N PHE A 435 23.20 4.89 18.46
CA PHE A 435 22.99 3.44 18.36
C PHE A 435 21.52 3.10 18.61
N ASN A 436 20.96 3.56 19.72
CA ASN A 436 19.55 3.35 20.06
C ASN A 436 18.60 3.99 19.03
N TYR A 437 18.93 5.18 18.53
CA TYR A 437 18.14 5.88 17.52
C TYR A 437 18.06 5.09 16.21
N TRP A 438 19.18 4.56 15.71
CA TRP A 438 19.20 3.78 14.48
C TRP A 438 18.69 2.34 14.67
N GLU A 439 18.80 1.79 15.87
CA GLU A 439 18.16 0.53 16.25
C GLU A 439 16.63 0.66 16.31
N MET A 440 16.10 1.74 16.89
CA MET A 440 14.67 2.10 16.87
C MET A 440 14.14 2.24 15.45
N LYS A 441 14.91 2.87 14.56
CA LYS A 441 14.58 3.02 13.13
C LYS A 441 14.84 1.76 12.29
N GLY A 442 15.33 0.68 12.90
CA GLY A 442 15.46 -0.62 12.27
C GLY A 442 16.47 -0.69 11.12
N VAL A 443 17.53 0.14 11.15
CA VAL A 443 18.61 0.05 10.16
C VAL A 443 19.33 -1.29 10.33
N PRO A 444 19.42 -2.15 9.30
CA PRO A 444 19.97 -3.51 9.41
C PRO A 444 21.39 -3.58 9.97
N VAL A 445 22.28 -2.71 9.48
CA VAL A 445 23.71 -2.73 9.81
C VAL A 445 24.19 -1.36 10.25
N ARG A 446 25.00 -1.32 11.31
CA ARG A 446 25.71 -0.13 11.77
C ARG A 446 27.21 -0.36 11.68
N ILE A 447 27.93 0.59 11.09
CA ILE A 447 29.39 0.65 11.12
C ILE A 447 29.81 1.70 12.15
N GLU A 448 30.62 1.30 13.12
CA GLU A 448 31.23 2.19 14.11
C GLU A 448 32.70 2.39 13.71
N ILE A 449 33.16 3.65 13.64
CA ILE A 449 34.53 3.97 13.22
C ILE A 449 35.14 5.11 14.03
N GLY A 450 36.28 4.88 14.66
CA GLY A 450 37.03 5.88 15.40
C GLY A 450 38.52 5.88 15.06
N PRO A 451 39.30 6.79 15.68
CA PRO A 451 40.73 6.94 15.35
C PRO A 451 41.56 5.67 15.54
N ARG A 452 41.19 4.83 16.54
CA ARG A 452 41.86 3.55 16.78
C ARG A 452 41.56 2.52 15.70
N ASP A 453 40.35 2.53 15.15
CA ASP A 453 39.95 1.58 14.12
C ASP A 453 40.64 1.92 12.79
N VAL A 454 40.67 3.23 12.45
CA VAL A 454 41.41 3.76 11.29
C VAL A 454 42.90 3.44 11.38
N ALA A 455 43.53 3.62 12.54
CA ALA A 455 44.94 3.28 12.74
C ALA A 455 45.26 1.78 12.52
N ASN A 456 44.25 0.91 12.63
CA ASN A 456 44.36 -0.53 12.41
C ASN A 456 43.72 -0.97 11.07
N ASP A 457 43.39 -0.02 10.18
CA ASP A 457 42.71 -0.26 8.89
C ASP A 457 41.45 -1.12 9.00
N CYS A 458 40.65 -0.87 10.05
CA CYS A 458 39.46 -1.65 10.35
C CYS A 458 38.28 -0.80 10.83
N CYS A 459 37.12 -1.45 11.00
CA CYS A 459 35.92 -0.91 11.63
C CYS A 459 35.22 -1.95 12.50
N VAL A 460 34.16 -1.52 13.18
CA VAL A 460 33.25 -2.40 13.92
C VAL A 460 31.91 -2.44 13.20
N ILE A 461 31.36 -3.64 13.02
CA ILE A 461 30.04 -3.85 12.42
C ILE A 461 29.09 -4.36 13.51
N GLY A 462 27.97 -3.66 13.71
CA GLY A 462 26.85 -4.07 14.56
C GLY A 462 25.63 -4.45 13.72
N ARG A 463 24.94 -5.51 14.12
CA ARG A 463 23.73 -6.04 13.47
C ARG A 463 22.46 -5.72 14.25
N ARG A 464 21.37 -5.35 13.57
CA ARG A 464 20.07 -5.07 14.20
C ARG A 464 19.31 -6.32 14.63
N ASP A 465 19.50 -7.41 13.90
CA ASP A 465 18.82 -8.70 14.15
C ASP A 465 19.46 -9.49 15.31
N VAL A 466 20.66 -9.11 15.74
CA VAL A 466 21.37 -9.70 16.89
C VAL A 466 21.84 -8.56 17.79
N PRO A 467 21.01 -8.07 18.72
CA PRO A 467 21.37 -6.94 19.56
C PRO A 467 22.49 -7.28 20.56
N GLY A 468 23.17 -6.27 21.07
CA GLY A 468 24.19 -6.43 22.11
C GLY A 468 25.56 -6.84 21.58
N LYS A 469 26.34 -7.56 22.40
CA LYS A 469 27.74 -7.91 22.08
C LYS A 469 27.85 -8.99 21.00
N GLU A 470 26.88 -9.89 20.92
CA GLU A 470 26.91 -11.05 20.02
C GLU A 470 26.80 -10.65 18.54
N GLY A 471 26.04 -9.59 18.23
CA GLY A 471 25.96 -9.04 16.88
C GLY A 471 27.04 -8.02 16.53
N LYS A 472 28.06 -7.84 17.38
CA LYS A 472 29.20 -6.94 17.10
C LYS A 472 30.41 -7.71 16.60
N ALA A 473 30.79 -7.46 15.35
CA ALA A 473 32.03 -7.94 14.76
C ALA A 473 33.08 -6.81 14.79
N MET A 474 34.16 -7.02 15.54
CA MET A 474 35.28 -6.08 15.66
C MET A 474 36.35 -6.38 14.59
N GLY A 475 37.19 -5.39 14.27
CA GLY A 475 38.36 -5.60 13.40
C GLY A 475 38.02 -5.95 11.95
N GLN A 476 36.87 -5.49 11.45
CA GLN A 476 36.44 -5.75 10.08
C GLN A 476 37.24 -4.87 9.12
N PRO A 477 37.84 -5.42 8.05
CA PRO A 477 38.74 -4.67 7.17
C PRO A 477 38.01 -3.53 6.45
N LEU A 478 38.71 -2.40 6.26
CA LEU A 478 38.21 -1.27 5.46
C LEU A 478 38.44 -1.43 3.95
N GLU A 479 39.23 -2.42 3.54
CA GLU A 479 39.47 -2.74 2.13
C GLU A 479 38.14 -2.97 1.40
N ALA A 480 37.98 -2.29 0.26
CA ALA A 480 36.69 -2.11 -0.40
C ALA A 480 36.04 -3.43 -0.84
N ALA A 481 36.81 -4.38 -1.39
CA ALA A 481 36.27 -5.66 -1.85
C ALA A 481 35.83 -6.54 -0.67
N ALA A 482 36.66 -6.63 0.37
CA ALA A 482 36.36 -7.38 1.59
C ALA A 482 35.14 -6.79 2.32
N LEU A 483 35.08 -5.46 2.48
CA LEU A 483 33.96 -4.79 3.11
C LEU A 483 32.67 -4.96 2.32
N THR A 484 32.73 -4.86 0.98
CA THR A 484 31.57 -5.09 0.10
C THR A 484 31.03 -6.50 0.25
N ALA A 485 31.88 -7.51 0.15
CA ALA A 485 31.48 -8.91 0.26
C ALA A 485 30.86 -9.21 1.64
N ASN A 486 31.45 -8.67 2.70
CA ASN A 486 30.95 -8.83 4.06
C ASN A 486 29.57 -8.18 4.24
N LEU A 487 29.41 -6.92 3.84
CA LEU A 487 28.14 -6.21 3.97
C LEU A 487 27.03 -6.87 3.14
N GLN A 488 27.31 -7.28 1.90
CA GLN A 488 26.34 -8.00 1.07
C GLN A 488 25.95 -9.35 1.71
N GLY A 489 26.93 -10.08 2.24
CA GLY A 489 26.69 -11.33 2.97
C GLY A 489 25.79 -11.14 4.19
N ILE A 490 26.10 -10.17 5.05
CA ILE A 490 25.30 -9.85 6.25
C ILE A 490 23.87 -9.43 5.86
N LEU A 491 23.71 -8.55 4.87
CA LEU A 491 22.39 -8.10 4.44
C LEU A 491 21.55 -9.25 3.85
N ALA A 492 22.17 -10.16 3.09
CA ALA A 492 21.50 -11.36 2.58
C ALA A 492 21.09 -12.31 3.72
N GLU A 493 21.98 -12.52 4.69
CA GLU A 493 21.71 -13.36 5.87
C GLU A 493 20.54 -12.80 6.69
N ILE A 494 20.51 -11.49 6.96
CA ILE A 494 19.42 -10.83 7.68
C ILE A 494 18.09 -11.00 6.95
N GLN A 495 18.06 -10.79 5.62
CA GLN A 495 16.86 -10.95 4.80
C GLN A 495 16.31 -12.38 4.90
N ALA A 496 17.18 -13.39 4.72
CA ALA A 496 16.79 -14.80 4.79
C ALA A 496 16.29 -15.18 6.19
N LYS A 497 17.01 -14.77 7.23
CA LYS A 497 16.65 -15.04 8.63
C LYS A 497 15.31 -14.44 9.00
N TYR A 498 14.99 -13.23 8.55
CA TYR A 498 13.68 -12.61 8.82
C TYR A 498 12.52 -13.42 8.23
N LEU A 499 12.69 -13.92 7.00
CA LEU A 499 11.68 -14.78 6.37
C LEU A 499 11.54 -16.11 7.09
N GLU A 500 12.66 -16.73 7.48
CA GLU A 500 12.68 -18.00 8.22
C GLU A 500 11.98 -17.87 9.59
N GLU A 501 12.36 -16.86 10.38
CA GLU A 501 11.78 -16.59 11.71
C GLU A 501 10.26 -16.33 11.60
N ALA A 502 9.85 -15.49 10.66
CA ALA A 502 8.44 -15.19 10.46
C ALA A 502 7.65 -16.42 9.97
N ARG A 503 8.26 -17.27 9.13
CA ARG A 503 7.63 -18.49 8.62
C ARG A 503 7.45 -19.51 9.72
N ALA A 504 8.48 -19.75 10.54
CA ALA A 504 8.40 -20.61 11.71
C ALA A 504 7.36 -20.10 12.72
N PHE A 505 7.27 -18.78 12.94
CA PHE A 505 6.23 -18.19 13.78
C PHE A 505 4.83 -18.46 13.21
N ARG A 506 4.60 -18.21 11.92
CA ARG A 506 3.31 -18.49 11.28
C ARG A 506 2.94 -19.97 11.39
N ASP A 507 3.85 -20.85 10.99
CA ASP A 507 3.57 -22.28 10.87
C ASP A 507 3.30 -22.93 12.25
N SER A 508 3.97 -22.46 13.32
CA SER A 508 3.69 -22.89 14.69
C SER A 508 2.38 -22.37 15.27
N ASN A 509 1.75 -21.37 14.63
CA ASN A 509 0.49 -20.76 15.04
C ASN A 509 -0.69 -21.07 14.10
N ILE A 510 -0.47 -21.91 13.08
CA ILE A 510 -1.55 -22.54 12.30
C ILE A 510 -1.77 -23.94 12.88
N VAL A 511 -3.00 -24.24 13.28
CA VAL A 511 -3.38 -25.55 13.82
C VAL A 511 -4.46 -26.19 12.97
N ASP A 512 -4.32 -27.49 12.72
CA ASP A 512 -5.34 -28.28 12.06
C ASP A 512 -6.47 -28.61 13.03
N VAL A 513 -7.71 -28.41 12.60
CA VAL A 513 -8.93 -28.64 13.37
C VAL A 513 -9.91 -29.50 12.60
N THR A 514 -10.65 -30.35 13.31
CA THR A 514 -11.59 -31.33 12.75
C THR A 514 -13.03 -31.12 13.23
N SER A 515 -13.25 -30.21 14.19
CA SER A 515 -14.57 -29.90 14.73
C SER A 515 -14.73 -28.40 15.03
N TYR A 516 -15.98 -27.95 15.14
CA TYR A 516 -16.28 -26.57 15.49
C TYR A 516 -15.81 -26.19 16.91
N GLU A 517 -15.79 -27.14 17.84
CA GLU A 517 -15.24 -26.90 19.19
C GLU A 517 -13.72 -26.69 19.16
N GLU A 518 -13.00 -27.45 18.34
CA GLU A 518 -11.56 -27.25 18.13
C GLU A 518 -11.27 -25.92 17.45
N LEU A 519 -12.09 -25.49 16.48
CA LEU A 519 -12.00 -24.15 15.90
C LEU A 519 -12.15 -23.07 16.98
N LYS A 520 -13.19 -23.15 17.82
CA LYS A 520 -13.41 -22.18 18.91
C LYS A 520 -12.24 -22.13 19.87
N ALA A 521 -11.69 -23.28 20.25
CA ALA A 521 -10.51 -23.37 21.12
C ALA A 521 -9.29 -22.71 20.46
N ALA A 522 -8.99 -23.02 19.19
CA ALA A 522 -7.88 -22.42 18.46
C ALA A 522 -8.01 -20.89 18.36
N ILE A 523 -9.20 -20.36 18.05
CA ILE A 523 -9.44 -18.91 17.97
C ILE A 523 -9.35 -18.23 19.35
N ALA A 524 -9.76 -18.91 20.43
CA ALA A 524 -9.61 -18.42 21.80
C ALA A 524 -8.13 -18.29 22.20
N ASP A 525 -7.29 -19.23 21.75
CA ASP A 525 -5.83 -19.22 21.91
C ASP A 525 -5.11 -18.27 20.93
N ASN A 526 -5.87 -17.45 20.18
CA ASN A 526 -5.39 -16.54 19.13
C ASN A 526 -4.57 -17.25 18.03
N LYS A 527 -4.88 -18.50 17.71
CA LYS A 527 -4.25 -19.22 16.59
C LYS A 527 -5.08 -19.11 15.31
N TRP A 528 -4.49 -19.49 14.19
CA TRP A 528 -5.20 -19.72 12.94
C TRP A 528 -5.66 -21.17 12.91
N ALA A 529 -6.94 -21.39 12.61
CA ALA A 529 -7.52 -22.73 12.53
C ALA A 529 -7.65 -23.13 11.06
N ARG A 530 -7.05 -24.26 10.67
CA ARG A 530 -7.16 -24.83 9.31
C ARG A 530 -7.99 -26.11 9.36
N GLY A 531 -9.02 -26.22 8.53
CA GLY A 531 -9.86 -27.42 8.53
C GLY A 531 -10.78 -27.49 7.32
N GLY A 532 -11.32 -28.69 7.08
CA GLY A 532 -12.27 -28.92 6.00
C GLY A 532 -13.50 -28.04 6.15
N TRP A 533 -13.99 -27.48 5.05
CA TRP A 533 -15.16 -26.61 5.07
C TRP A 533 -16.09 -26.87 3.88
N ALA A 534 -17.32 -27.22 4.19
CA ALA A 534 -18.46 -27.30 3.26
C ALA A 534 -19.70 -26.61 3.87
N GLY A 535 -19.48 -25.65 4.78
CA GLY A 535 -20.54 -24.89 5.44
C GLY A 535 -21.16 -23.86 4.49
N SER A 536 -22.39 -23.48 4.78
CA SER A 536 -23.13 -22.43 4.07
C SER A 536 -22.68 -21.02 4.45
N ASP A 537 -23.14 -20.01 3.70
CA ASP A 537 -22.93 -18.58 4.06
C ASP A 537 -23.42 -18.29 5.50
N ALA A 538 -24.57 -18.87 5.90
CA ALA A 538 -25.10 -18.73 7.26
C ALA A 538 -24.23 -19.41 8.34
N ASP A 539 -23.55 -20.50 7.98
CA ASP A 539 -22.60 -21.15 8.89
C ASP A 539 -21.36 -20.27 9.10
N GLU A 540 -20.84 -19.65 8.04
CA GLU A 540 -19.70 -18.72 8.13
C GLU A 540 -20.04 -17.48 8.97
N GLU A 541 -21.23 -16.91 8.80
CA GLU A 541 -21.72 -15.81 9.64
C GLU A 541 -21.81 -16.21 11.12
N LYS A 542 -22.31 -17.42 11.40
CA LYS A 542 -22.37 -17.93 12.78
C LYS A 542 -20.97 -18.05 13.41
N VAL A 543 -19.97 -18.53 12.67
CA VAL A 543 -18.59 -18.57 13.17
C VAL A 543 -18.11 -17.16 13.53
N LYS A 544 -18.40 -16.16 12.68
CA LYS A 544 -18.04 -14.75 12.91
C LYS A 544 -18.72 -14.17 14.15
N GLU A 545 -20.01 -14.42 14.34
CA GLU A 545 -20.75 -13.94 15.50
C GLU A 545 -20.26 -14.55 16.82
N GLU A 546 -19.96 -15.85 16.83
CA GLU A 546 -19.57 -16.56 18.05
C GLU A 546 -18.08 -16.40 18.40
N THR A 547 -17.21 -16.20 17.40
CA THR A 547 -15.74 -16.25 17.60
C THR A 547 -14.99 -14.99 17.20
N MET A 548 -15.65 -14.08 16.48
CA MET A 548 -15.04 -12.94 15.78
C MET A 548 -14.02 -13.32 14.70
N ALA A 549 -13.88 -14.60 14.37
CA ALA A 549 -13.05 -15.07 13.26
C ALA A 549 -13.87 -15.19 11.97
N THR A 550 -13.21 -14.96 10.85
CA THR A 550 -13.78 -15.10 9.50
C THR A 550 -12.95 -16.10 8.71
N ILE A 551 -13.49 -16.66 7.63
CA ILE A 551 -12.66 -17.35 6.65
C ILE A 551 -11.69 -16.35 6.05
N ARG A 552 -10.39 -16.62 6.18
CA ARG A 552 -9.33 -15.79 5.60
C ARG A 552 -9.13 -16.15 4.14
N CYS A 553 -9.01 -17.43 3.84
CA CYS A 553 -8.99 -17.97 2.49
C CYS A 553 -9.11 -19.50 2.52
N PHE A 554 -9.45 -20.07 1.35
CA PHE A 554 -9.15 -21.42 0.94
C PHE A 554 -7.75 -21.40 0.32
N PRO A 555 -6.70 -21.93 0.99
CA PRO A 555 -5.34 -21.90 0.46
C PRO A 555 -5.26 -22.55 -0.93
N LEU A 556 -4.39 -22.06 -1.81
CA LEU A 556 -4.18 -22.72 -3.11
C LEU A 556 -3.46 -24.06 -2.96
N ASP A 557 -2.55 -24.14 -1.98
CA ASP A 557 -1.89 -25.39 -1.58
C ASP A 557 -2.81 -26.15 -0.61
N GLN A 558 -3.58 -27.09 -1.16
CA GLN A 558 -4.55 -27.90 -0.42
C GLN A 558 -3.88 -29.19 0.09
N PRO A 559 -4.06 -29.57 1.37
CA PRO A 559 -3.54 -30.82 1.89
C PRO A 559 -4.21 -32.01 1.18
N ALA A 560 -3.45 -33.07 0.93
CA ALA A 560 -3.99 -34.25 0.26
C ALA A 560 -4.93 -35.08 1.14
N GLY A 561 -5.87 -35.79 0.50
CA GLY A 561 -6.78 -36.73 1.16
C GLY A 561 -8.20 -36.18 1.35
N PRO A 562 -9.14 -37.01 1.83
CA PRO A 562 -10.50 -36.56 2.08
C PRO A 562 -10.54 -35.60 3.26
N HIS A 563 -11.40 -34.59 3.19
CA HIS A 563 -11.67 -33.67 4.28
C HIS A 563 -13.10 -33.82 4.79
N THR A 564 -13.28 -33.56 6.08
CA THR A 564 -14.58 -33.49 6.72
C THR A 564 -14.81 -32.05 7.17
N CYS A 565 -15.98 -31.52 6.85
CA CYS A 565 -16.38 -30.19 7.27
C CYS A 565 -16.41 -30.09 8.79
N LEU A 566 -15.59 -29.19 9.36
CA LEU A 566 -15.50 -28.97 10.80
C LEU A 566 -16.84 -28.51 11.43
N MET A 567 -17.72 -27.93 10.62
CA MET A 567 -19.01 -27.38 11.07
C MET A 567 -20.16 -28.38 10.94
N THR A 568 -20.25 -29.08 9.80
CA THR A 568 -21.42 -29.92 9.45
C THR A 568 -21.15 -31.41 9.53
N GLY A 569 -19.88 -31.84 9.58
CA GLY A 569 -19.48 -33.24 9.49
C GLY A 569 -19.63 -33.87 8.09
N ALA A 570 -20.09 -33.10 7.09
CA ALA A 570 -20.20 -33.56 5.71
C ALA A 570 -18.81 -33.66 5.03
N PRO A 571 -18.66 -34.43 3.94
CA PRO A 571 -17.46 -34.36 3.10
C PRO A 571 -17.20 -32.92 2.62
N ALA A 572 -15.93 -32.53 2.63
CA ALA A 572 -15.48 -31.23 2.14
C ALA A 572 -14.41 -31.42 1.05
N ASP A 573 -14.51 -30.61 0.00
CA ASP A 573 -13.58 -30.66 -1.14
C ASP A 573 -12.28 -29.89 -0.86
N GLU A 574 -12.33 -28.92 0.05
CA GLU A 574 -11.21 -28.03 0.37
C GLU A 574 -11.13 -27.79 1.89
N VAL A 575 -9.94 -27.44 2.35
CA VAL A 575 -9.71 -26.81 3.64
C VAL A 575 -9.68 -25.30 3.50
N CYS A 576 -10.12 -24.61 4.55
CA CYS A 576 -9.98 -23.17 4.68
C CYS A 576 -9.27 -22.81 5.99
N ILE A 577 -8.83 -21.55 6.06
CA ILE A 577 -8.21 -20.98 7.26
C ILE A 577 -9.17 -19.97 7.90
N PHE A 578 -9.44 -20.13 9.19
CA PHE A 578 -10.12 -19.16 10.03
C PHE A 578 -9.12 -18.42 10.92
N ALA A 579 -9.32 -17.10 11.06
CA ALA A 579 -8.57 -16.29 12.00
C ALA A 579 -9.34 -15.00 12.37
N LYS A 580 -9.01 -14.44 13.53
CA LYS A 580 -9.32 -13.02 13.84
C LYS A 580 -8.45 -12.14 12.94
N SER A 581 -9.03 -11.08 12.40
CA SER A 581 -8.36 -10.19 11.45
C SER A 581 -8.33 -8.73 11.90
N TYR A 582 -7.55 -7.92 11.18
CA TYR A 582 -7.38 -6.47 11.39
C TYR A 582 -8.42 -5.58 10.72
#